data_AF-A0A0K8VEM2-F1
#
_entry.id   AF-A0A0K8VEM2-F1
#
_cell.length_a   1.000
_cell.length_b   1.000
_cell.length_c   1.000
_cell.angle_alpha   90.00
_cell.angle_beta   90.00
_cell.angle_gamma   90.00
#
_symmetry.space_group_name_H-M   'P 1'
#
loop_
_entity.id
_entity.type
_entity.pdbx_description
1 polymer ?
#
loop_
_entity_poly.entity_id
_entity_poly.type
_entity_poly.pdbx_seq_one_letter_code
_entity_poly.pdbx_strand_id
1 'polypeptide(L)'
;MGVTLEVRNGKNAKANAADLEGSGGMQTNRTSKMETATHLFKGSVGAGLFAMGDAFKNGGLVGATVLLPILAVICVHCERLLIDSSIMVVGKTPGVDFFDYPDTVEKVFEYGPPPVRKLSKLMRTIVETFLCVTQFGFCSIYFVFITENLHQVLQQNGIEISQTTTMAITLLPAMLPSLLTNLKYISPVSMLANLSLLFGLLATLVIALQGPMPAISERHYITNGTQMALFFGTALFAFEGIALILPLRNKMRNPENFTSTFGVLNVTMGMVTTIFIFTGFIGYMRWGEDVDGSITLNLNAEEVMSQVVKIVAALGVFFGYPIQFFILIKIIWKPMKESCGVAQSYPITVQVVFRFIMVMCTFGVAVIVPKLGLFISLIGALCSTSLALLIPVILDFVLRAGVPKALTTWVYLKNMAIVLIALLGIATGTYQSIVEIIQEFYD
;
A
#
# COMPACT_ATOMS: atom_id res chain seq x y z
N MET A 1 18.70 -2.70 57.16
CA MET A 1 19.61 -1.54 57.02
C MET A 1 20.13 -1.54 55.59
N GLY A 2 20.07 -0.37 54.96
CA GLY A 2 20.02 -0.19 53.50
C GLY A 2 21.27 -0.56 52.71
N VAL A 3 21.01 -0.97 51.47
CA VAL A 3 21.98 -1.11 50.39
C VAL A 3 22.03 0.24 49.67
N THR A 4 23.18 0.91 49.71
CA THR A 4 23.48 2.09 48.88
C THR A 4 24.04 1.64 47.54
N LEU A 5 23.24 1.78 46.48
CA LEU A 5 23.69 1.77 45.09
C LEU A 5 24.01 3.20 44.67
N GLU A 6 25.28 3.47 44.37
CA GLU A 6 25.71 4.74 43.76
C GLU A 6 25.18 4.86 42.33
N VAL A 7 24.36 5.88 42.11
CA VAL A 7 23.90 6.32 40.80
C VAL A 7 24.99 7.21 40.18
N ARG A 8 25.68 6.72 39.15
CA ARG A 8 26.57 7.53 38.31
C ARG A 8 25.77 8.09 37.13
N ASN A 9 25.24 9.31 37.29
CA ASN A 9 24.81 10.18 36.19
C ASN A 9 26.00 10.38 35.21
N GLY A 10 25.87 10.41 33.89
CA GLY A 10 24.77 10.92 33.07
C GLY A 10 25.30 12.09 32.23
N LYS A 11 25.96 11.81 31.09
CA LYS A 11 26.25 12.74 29.98
C LYS A 11 26.53 11.92 28.73
N ASN A 12 25.47 11.57 27.99
CA ASN A 12 25.45 11.21 26.55
C ASN A 12 24.03 10.84 26.04
N ALA A 13 23.01 10.81 26.90
CA ALA A 13 21.64 10.47 26.53
C ALA A 13 20.75 11.70 26.16
N LYS A 14 21.24 12.65 25.36
CA LYS A 14 20.44 13.81 24.91
C LYS A 14 20.37 14.04 23.39
N ALA A 15 20.91 13.14 22.56
CA ALA A 15 20.88 13.28 21.10
C ALA A 15 19.79 12.43 20.38
N ASN A 16 19.06 11.55 21.07
CA ASN A 16 18.12 10.60 20.45
C ASN A 16 16.63 10.84 20.78
N ALA A 17 16.26 12.02 21.28
CA ALA A 17 14.89 12.29 21.75
C ALA A 17 13.96 12.95 20.70
N ALA A 18 14.40 13.09 19.43
CA ALA A 18 13.63 13.78 18.39
C ALA A 18 13.11 12.87 17.25
N ASP A 19 13.36 11.56 17.30
CA ASP A 19 12.98 10.60 16.25
C ASP A 19 11.73 9.75 16.64
N LEU A 20 10.80 10.33 17.42
CA LEU A 20 9.65 9.65 17.99
C LEU A 20 8.30 10.30 17.60
N GLU A 21 8.05 10.39 16.29
CA GLU A 21 6.68 10.49 15.74
C GLU A 21 6.30 9.28 14.86
N GLY A 22 6.99 8.15 15.07
CA GLY A 22 6.59 6.82 14.62
C GLY A 22 6.58 5.75 15.73
N SER A 23 7.13 6.07 16.90
CA SER A 23 7.06 5.30 18.12
C SER A 23 6.83 6.33 19.24
N GLY A 24 5.61 6.40 19.76
CA GLY A 24 5.30 7.30 20.87
C GLY A 24 5.89 6.73 22.16
N GLY A 25 6.58 7.58 22.91
CA GLY A 25 7.17 7.24 24.19
C GLY A 25 6.18 6.63 25.19
N MET A 26 6.79 5.99 26.18
CA MET A 26 6.25 5.26 27.31
C MET A 26 5.07 5.95 28.04
N GLN A 27 3.88 5.87 27.45
CA GLN A 27 2.55 5.75 28.07
C GLN A 27 1.59 5.21 26.99
N THR A 28 1.15 3.97 27.19
CA THR A 28 0.56 3.09 26.19
C THR A 28 -0.87 3.45 25.81
N ASN A 29 -1.07 4.24 24.75
CA ASN A 29 -2.35 4.22 24.01
C ASN A 29 -2.40 2.98 23.12
N ARG A 30 -2.59 1.82 23.76
CA ARG A 30 -2.89 0.56 23.05
C ARG A 30 -4.21 0.72 22.29
N THR A 31 -4.22 0.35 21.03
CA THR A 31 -5.40 0.49 20.16
C THR A 31 -6.46 -0.56 20.46
N SER A 32 -7.73 -0.15 20.36
CA SER A 32 -8.88 -1.05 20.43
C SER A 32 -9.06 -1.82 19.10
N LYS A 33 -9.85 -2.91 19.11
CA LYS A 33 -10.13 -3.69 17.89
C LYS A 33 -10.70 -2.82 16.77
N MET A 34 -11.60 -1.89 17.10
CA MET A 34 -12.25 -1.01 16.13
C MET A 34 -11.29 0.03 15.56
N GLU A 35 -10.42 0.60 16.40
CA GLU A 35 -9.38 1.53 15.96
C GLU A 35 -8.40 0.82 15.02
N THR A 36 -7.93 -0.39 15.39
CA THR A 36 -7.04 -1.18 14.53
C THR A 36 -7.72 -1.57 13.22
N ALA A 37 -8.99 -2.00 13.26
CA ALA A 37 -9.76 -2.32 12.07
C ALA A 37 -9.91 -1.11 11.14
N THR A 38 -10.14 0.06 11.72
CA THR A 38 -10.20 1.33 11.00
C THR A 38 -8.85 1.64 10.37
N HIS A 39 -7.74 1.53 11.11
CA HIS A 39 -6.41 1.77 10.54
C HIS A 39 -6.01 0.76 9.46
N LEU A 40 -6.39 -0.50 9.60
CA LEU A 40 -6.17 -1.52 8.58
C LEU A 40 -7.00 -1.21 7.32
N PHE A 41 -8.28 -0.88 7.49
CA PHE A 41 -9.14 -0.45 6.39
C PHE A 41 -8.55 0.75 5.65
N LYS A 42 -8.10 1.77 6.40
CA LYS A 42 -7.43 2.95 5.85
C LYS A 42 -6.13 2.62 5.12
N GLY A 43 -5.41 1.59 5.58
CA GLY A 43 -4.20 1.11 4.96
C GLY A 43 -4.44 0.52 3.57
N SER A 44 -5.56 -0.20 3.41
CA SER A 44 -5.93 -0.85 2.15
C SER A 44 -6.82 0.00 1.24
N VAL A 45 -7.50 1.01 1.78
CA VAL A 45 -8.42 1.87 1.04
C VAL A 45 -7.73 3.19 0.67
N GLY A 46 -7.10 3.19 -0.50
CA GLY A 46 -6.51 4.36 -1.15
C GLY A 46 -6.97 4.53 -2.61
N ALA A 47 -6.08 5.01 -3.48
CA ALA A 47 -6.38 5.16 -4.92
C ALA A 47 -6.79 3.82 -5.59
N GLY A 48 -6.29 2.68 -5.09
CA GLY A 48 -6.61 1.35 -5.62
C GLY A 48 -8.10 0.99 -5.55
N LEU A 49 -8.84 1.53 -4.58
CA LEU A 49 -10.28 1.36 -4.48
C LEU A 49 -11.01 1.88 -5.73
N PHE A 50 -10.60 3.05 -6.24
CA PHE A 50 -11.23 3.66 -7.40
C PHE A 50 -10.82 3.00 -8.72
N ALA A 51 -9.72 2.27 -8.74
CA ALA A 51 -9.26 1.49 -9.89
C ALA A 51 -10.02 0.16 -10.07
N MET A 52 -10.95 -0.20 -9.18
CA MET A 52 -11.68 -1.48 -9.26
C MET A 52 -12.56 -1.60 -10.50
N GLY A 53 -13.04 -0.49 -11.07
CA GLY A 53 -13.73 -0.52 -12.36
C GLY A 53 -12.81 -1.02 -13.48
N ASP A 54 -11.61 -0.45 -13.58
CA ASP A 54 -10.57 -0.87 -14.55
C ASP A 54 -10.11 -2.31 -14.29
N ALA A 55 -10.01 -2.73 -13.03
CA ALA A 55 -9.75 -4.12 -12.70
C ALA A 55 -10.83 -5.05 -13.28
N PHE A 56 -12.12 -4.71 -13.16
CA PHE A 56 -13.21 -5.52 -13.70
C PHE A 56 -13.32 -5.45 -15.22
N LYS A 57 -12.95 -4.32 -15.84
CA LYS A 57 -12.73 -4.23 -17.29
C LYS A 57 -11.69 -5.24 -17.76
N ASN A 58 -10.58 -5.32 -17.04
CA ASN A 58 -9.48 -6.22 -17.36
C ASN A 58 -9.69 -7.68 -16.95
N GLY A 59 -10.52 -7.98 -15.94
CA GLY A 59 -10.80 -9.34 -15.47
C GLY A 59 -12.10 -9.94 -16.02
N GLY A 60 -12.99 -9.11 -16.54
CA GLY A 60 -14.37 -9.47 -16.87
C GLY A 60 -15.25 -9.67 -15.63
N LEU A 61 -16.57 -9.64 -15.81
CA LEU A 61 -17.53 -9.70 -14.70
C LEU A 61 -17.41 -10.96 -13.85
N VAL A 62 -17.34 -12.13 -14.47
CA VAL A 62 -17.24 -13.42 -13.76
C VAL A 62 -15.81 -13.65 -13.30
N GLY A 63 -14.83 -13.38 -14.17
CA GLY A 63 -13.41 -13.55 -13.85
C GLY A 63 -13.01 -12.75 -12.61
N ALA A 64 -13.26 -11.44 -12.61
CA ALA A 64 -12.93 -10.58 -11.48
C ALA A 64 -13.73 -10.93 -10.21
N THR A 65 -15.05 -11.18 -10.32
CA THR A 65 -15.90 -11.53 -9.16
C THR A 65 -15.45 -12.81 -8.46
N VAL A 66 -14.92 -13.79 -9.20
CA VAL A 66 -14.43 -15.06 -8.64
C VAL A 66 -12.97 -14.96 -8.18
N LEU A 67 -12.10 -14.34 -8.97
CA LEU A 67 -10.67 -14.28 -8.66
C LEU A 67 -10.36 -13.32 -7.51
N LEU A 68 -11.10 -12.22 -7.36
CA LEU A 68 -10.82 -11.22 -6.33
C LEU A 68 -10.96 -11.78 -4.89
N PRO A 69 -12.01 -12.55 -4.53
CA PRO A 69 -12.06 -13.31 -3.28
C PRO A 69 -10.92 -14.32 -3.10
N ILE A 70 -10.52 -15.01 -4.17
CA ILE A 70 -9.44 -16.00 -4.10
C ILE A 70 -8.12 -15.30 -3.76
N LEU A 71 -7.82 -14.19 -4.43
CA LEU A 71 -6.66 -13.36 -4.14
C LEU A 71 -6.71 -12.81 -2.72
N ALA A 72 -7.87 -12.33 -2.25
CA ALA A 72 -8.04 -11.87 -0.88
C ALA A 72 -7.70 -12.96 0.17
N VAL A 73 -8.17 -14.19 -0.05
CA VAL A 73 -7.86 -15.33 0.83
C VAL A 73 -6.36 -15.65 0.83
N ILE A 74 -5.72 -15.60 -0.34
CA ILE A 74 -4.27 -15.81 -0.46
C ILE A 74 -3.51 -14.69 0.25
N CYS A 75 -3.88 -13.42 0.07
CA CYS A 75 -3.28 -12.28 0.75
C CYS A 75 -3.40 -12.41 2.27
N VAL A 76 -4.61 -12.64 2.81
CA VAL A 76 -4.83 -12.85 4.24
C VAL A 76 -4.03 -14.03 4.77
N HIS A 77 -3.91 -15.10 3.99
CA HIS A 77 -3.08 -16.25 4.36
C HIS A 77 -1.61 -15.85 4.50
N CYS A 78 -1.05 -15.13 3.52
CA CYS A 78 0.34 -14.68 3.55
C CYS A 78 0.60 -13.65 4.66
N GLU A 79 -0.36 -12.76 4.95
CA GLU A 79 -0.28 -11.85 6.10
C GLU A 79 -0.16 -12.61 7.43
N ARG A 80 -0.91 -13.70 7.59
CA ARG A 80 -0.77 -14.59 8.76
C ARG A 80 0.60 -15.27 8.79
N LEU A 81 1.11 -15.75 7.66
CA LEU A 81 2.47 -16.32 7.60
C LEU A 81 3.52 -15.31 8.06
N LEU A 82 3.38 -14.03 7.66
CA LEU A 82 4.28 -12.96 8.12
C LEU A 82 4.15 -12.73 9.64
N ILE A 83 2.92 -12.66 10.16
CA ILE A 83 2.68 -12.48 11.60
C ILE A 83 3.27 -13.64 12.40
N ASP A 84 3.00 -14.88 12.01
CA ASP A 84 3.50 -16.08 12.67
C ASP A 84 5.03 -16.12 12.63
N SER A 85 5.62 -15.72 11.50
CA SER A 85 7.07 -15.58 11.35
C SER A 85 7.64 -14.58 12.34
N SER A 86 7.01 -13.41 12.47
CA SER A 86 7.41 -12.37 13.42
C SER A 86 7.33 -12.84 14.87
N ILE A 87 6.22 -13.47 15.27
CA ILE A 87 6.04 -14.04 16.62
C ILE A 87 7.14 -15.05 16.94
N MET A 88 7.44 -15.95 15.99
CA MET A 88 8.46 -16.99 16.20
C MET A 88 9.85 -16.41 16.43
N VAL A 89 10.26 -15.40 15.65
CA VAL A 89 11.60 -14.82 15.79
C VAL A 89 11.71 -13.89 17.00
N VAL A 90 10.64 -13.17 17.36
CA VAL A 90 10.57 -12.43 18.64
C VAL A 90 10.80 -13.38 19.82
N GLY A 91 10.13 -14.54 19.82
CA GLY A 91 10.31 -15.55 20.87
C GLY A 91 11.74 -16.13 20.96
N LYS A 92 12.56 -15.97 19.92
CA LYS A 92 13.97 -16.40 19.86
C LYS A 92 14.97 -15.28 20.15
N THR A 93 14.52 -14.02 20.22
CA THR A 93 15.39 -12.86 20.46
C THR A 93 15.12 -12.26 21.84
N PRO A 94 16.01 -12.48 22.84
CA PRO A 94 15.86 -11.88 24.16
C PRO A 94 15.87 -10.35 24.13
N GLY A 95 14.96 -9.72 24.88
CA GLY A 95 14.94 -8.27 25.08
C GLY A 95 14.26 -7.45 23.96
N VAL A 96 13.59 -8.10 23.01
CA VAL A 96 12.83 -7.45 21.95
C VAL A 96 11.36 -7.84 22.04
N ASP A 97 10.47 -6.84 22.04
CA ASP A 97 9.02 -7.08 22.12
C ASP A 97 8.37 -7.30 20.74
N PHE A 98 8.94 -6.71 19.69
CA PHE A 98 8.44 -6.82 18.33
C PHE A 98 9.49 -6.47 17.27
N PHE A 99 9.27 -6.96 16.05
CA PHE A 99 10.00 -6.54 14.84
C PHE A 99 9.04 -5.92 13.82
N ASP A 100 9.56 -5.03 12.99
CA ASP A 100 8.88 -4.60 11.76
C ASP A 100 9.11 -5.62 10.63
N TYR A 101 8.62 -5.34 9.43
CA TYR A 101 8.68 -6.30 8.33
C TYR A 101 10.14 -6.58 7.88
N PRO A 102 10.97 -5.57 7.54
CA PRO A 102 12.39 -5.79 7.25
C PRO A 102 13.15 -6.55 8.34
N ASP A 103 12.97 -6.16 9.62
CA ASP A 103 13.68 -6.80 10.73
C ASP A 103 13.21 -8.24 10.93
N THR A 104 11.91 -8.52 10.76
CA THR A 104 11.37 -9.89 10.80
C THR A 104 12.04 -10.75 9.74
N VAL A 105 12.18 -10.25 8.52
CA VAL A 105 12.82 -10.98 7.41
C VAL A 105 14.30 -11.24 7.72
N GLU A 106 15.05 -10.24 8.19
CA GLU A 106 16.45 -10.42 8.59
C GLU A 106 16.58 -11.55 9.61
N LYS A 107 15.77 -11.50 10.68
CA LYS A 107 15.83 -12.46 11.79
C LYS A 107 15.38 -13.86 11.42
N VAL A 108 14.37 -13.99 10.55
CA VAL A 108 13.94 -15.31 10.04
C VAL A 108 15.09 -16.02 9.35
N PHE A 109 15.80 -15.33 8.47
CA PHE A 109 16.96 -15.89 7.77
C PHE A 109 18.15 -16.11 8.71
N GLU A 110 18.41 -15.21 9.65
CA GLU A 110 19.48 -15.35 10.66
C GLU A 110 19.30 -16.61 11.52
N TYR A 111 18.07 -16.90 11.94
CA TYR A 111 17.73 -18.12 12.69
C TYR A 111 17.44 -19.34 11.80
N GLY A 112 17.44 -19.18 10.48
CA GLY A 112 17.15 -20.23 9.52
C GLY A 112 18.26 -21.29 9.39
N PRO A 113 18.11 -22.26 8.48
CA PRO A 113 19.15 -23.25 8.17
C PRO A 113 20.48 -22.62 7.73
N PRO A 114 21.64 -23.25 8.00
CA PRO A 114 22.96 -22.73 7.66
C PRO A 114 23.15 -22.14 6.24
N PRO A 115 22.63 -22.74 5.15
CA PRO A 115 22.83 -22.19 3.80
C PRO A 115 22.14 -20.83 3.59
N VAL A 116 20.99 -20.59 4.24
CA VAL A 116 20.20 -19.36 4.00
C VAL A 116 20.59 -18.22 4.94
N ARG A 117 21.29 -18.49 6.06
CA ARG A 117 21.73 -17.46 7.02
C ARG A 117 22.54 -16.33 6.39
N LYS A 118 23.38 -16.66 5.40
CA LYS A 118 24.20 -15.68 4.68
C LYS A 118 23.37 -14.68 3.88
N LEU A 119 22.13 -15.03 3.53
CA LEU A 119 21.21 -14.18 2.79
C LEU A 119 20.40 -13.23 3.69
N SER A 120 20.53 -13.31 5.02
CA SER A 120 19.72 -12.53 5.97
C SER A 120 19.73 -11.02 5.69
N LYS A 121 20.92 -10.41 5.58
CA LYS A 121 21.06 -8.98 5.25
C LYS A 121 20.54 -8.65 3.85
N LEU A 122 20.82 -9.52 2.87
CA LEU A 122 20.36 -9.34 1.49
C LEU A 122 18.83 -9.31 1.42
N MET A 123 18.18 -10.27 2.06
CA MET A 123 16.71 -10.37 2.06
C MET A 123 16.06 -9.19 2.77
N ARG A 124 16.66 -8.68 3.84
CA ARG A 124 16.24 -7.42 4.45
C ARG A 124 16.33 -6.26 3.47
N THR A 125 17.48 -6.07 2.81
CA THR A 125 17.66 -4.98 1.83
C THR A 125 16.69 -5.11 0.66
N ILE A 126 16.41 -6.33 0.20
CA ILE A 126 15.40 -6.57 -0.85
C ILE A 126 14.03 -6.06 -0.37
N VAL A 127 13.58 -6.45 0.82
CA VAL A 127 12.27 -6.05 1.36
C VAL A 127 12.21 -4.53 1.60
N GLU A 128 13.25 -3.92 2.16
CA GLU A 128 13.34 -2.47 2.32
C GLU A 128 13.26 -1.76 0.96
N THR A 129 13.95 -2.27 -0.06
CA THR A 129 13.92 -1.71 -1.42
C THR A 129 12.52 -1.80 -2.03
N PHE A 130 11.88 -2.97 -1.96
CA PHE A 130 10.51 -3.13 -2.48
C PHE A 130 9.51 -2.25 -1.72
N LEU A 131 9.63 -2.12 -0.39
CA LEU A 131 8.79 -1.19 0.39
C LEU A 131 9.01 0.26 -0.06
N CYS A 132 10.26 0.69 -0.26
CA CYS A 132 10.57 2.02 -0.78
C CYS A 132 9.97 2.25 -2.18
N VAL A 133 10.16 1.31 -3.11
CA VAL A 133 9.64 1.42 -4.48
C VAL A 133 8.10 1.46 -4.47
N THR A 134 7.45 0.66 -3.62
CA THR A 134 5.99 0.67 -3.47
C THR A 134 5.48 2.03 -3.00
N GLN A 135 6.07 2.58 -1.92
CA GLN A 135 5.64 3.86 -1.37
C GLN A 135 5.95 5.03 -2.31
N PHE A 136 7.08 4.96 -3.01
CA PHE A 136 7.42 5.91 -4.07
C PHE A 136 6.37 5.87 -5.19
N GLY A 137 6.02 4.67 -5.66
CA GLY A 137 4.98 4.47 -6.67
C GLY A 137 3.63 5.02 -6.23
N PHE A 138 3.23 4.80 -4.98
CA PHE A 138 1.99 5.35 -4.43
C PHE A 138 1.95 6.87 -4.46
N CYS A 139 3.03 7.53 -4.05
CA CYS A 139 3.15 8.98 -4.13
C CYS A 139 2.99 9.47 -5.58
N SER A 140 3.62 8.80 -6.56
CA SER A 140 3.47 9.16 -7.97
C SER A 140 2.05 8.92 -8.49
N ILE A 141 1.41 7.79 -8.16
CA ILE A 141 0.02 7.48 -8.52
C ILE A 141 -0.94 8.51 -7.93
N TYR A 142 -0.67 9.00 -6.72
CA TYR A 142 -1.50 10.04 -6.09
C TYR A 142 -1.43 11.35 -6.87
N PHE A 143 -0.25 11.75 -7.37
CA PHE A 143 -0.14 12.92 -8.26
C PHE A 143 -0.98 12.76 -9.52
N VAL A 144 -0.90 11.62 -10.19
CA VAL A 144 -1.70 11.33 -11.40
C VAL A 144 -3.20 11.41 -11.07
N PHE A 145 -3.65 10.69 -10.04
CA PHE A 145 -5.06 10.66 -9.64
C PHE A 145 -5.62 12.05 -9.32
N ILE A 146 -4.91 12.83 -8.50
CA ILE A 146 -5.34 14.17 -8.09
C ILE A 146 -5.41 15.09 -9.32
N THR A 147 -4.39 14.99 -10.19
CA THR A 147 -4.29 15.81 -11.40
C THR A 147 -5.43 15.52 -12.35
N GLU A 148 -5.71 14.26 -12.69
CA GLU A 148 -6.74 13.91 -13.67
C GLU A 148 -8.14 14.36 -13.20
N ASN A 149 -8.47 14.10 -11.93
CA ASN A 149 -9.75 14.53 -11.36
C ASN A 149 -9.88 16.07 -11.34
N LEU A 150 -8.82 16.78 -10.94
CA LEU A 150 -8.83 18.24 -10.90
C LEU A 150 -8.87 18.83 -12.32
N HIS A 151 -8.13 18.24 -13.26
CA HIS A 151 -8.02 18.70 -14.63
C HIS A 151 -9.37 18.67 -15.36
N GLN A 152 -10.13 17.57 -15.25
CA GLN A 152 -11.48 17.47 -15.83
C GLN A 152 -12.43 18.54 -15.27
N VAL A 153 -12.34 18.84 -13.97
CA VAL A 153 -13.16 19.90 -13.35
C VAL A 153 -12.74 21.28 -13.83
N LEU A 154 -11.44 21.56 -13.93
CA LEU A 154 -10.93 22.85 -14.41
C LEU A 154 -11.32 23.11 -15.87
N GLN A 155 -11.14 22.11 -16.75
CA GLN A 155 -11.53 22.20 -18.15
C GLN A 155 -13.02 22.49 -18.31
N GLN A 156 -13.86 21.78 -17.55
CA GLN A 156 -15.31 21.99 -17.60
C GLN A 156 -15.74 23.42 -17.20
N ASN A 157 -14.97 24.07 -16.32
CA ASN A 157 -15.24 25.43 -15.87
C ASN A 157 -14.51 26.50 -16.73
N GLY A 158 -14.05 26.15 -17.93
CA GLY A 158 -13.42 27.06 -18.88
C GLY A 158 -11.97 27.43 -18.56
N ILE A 159 -11.31 26.69 -17.67
CA ILE A 159 -9.89 26.89 -17.35
C ILE A 159 -9.06 25.93 -18.21
N GLU A 160 -8.67 26.42 -19.39
CA GLU A 160 -7.88 25.68 -20.38
C GLU A 160 -6.38 25.69 -20.03
N ILE A 161 -5.99 24.91 -19.03
CA ILE A 161 -4.58 24.65 -18.70
C ILE A 161 -4.19 23.24 -19.10
N SER A 162 -2.93 22.99 -19.45
CA SER A 162 -2.45 21.63 -19.74
C SER A 162 -2.46 20.74 -18.50
N GLN A 163 -2.62 19.43 -18.68
CA GLN A 163 -2.58 18.45 -17.58
C GLN A 163 -1.25 18.54 -16.80
N THR A 164 -0.12 18.76 -17.47
CA THR A 164 1.18 18.99 -16.83
C THR A 164 1.18 20.24 -15.94
N THR A 165 0.51 21.31 -16.38
CA THR A 165 0.34 22.53 -15.58
C THR A 165 -0.55 22.26 -14.37
N THR A 166 -1.66 21.52 -14.56
CA THR A 166 -2.50 21.06 -13.44
C THR A 166 -1.68 20.27 -12.42
N MET A 167 -0.83 19.34 -12.88
CA MET A 167 0.05 18.56 -11.99
C MET A 167 1.04 19.45 -11.25
N ALA A 168 1.66 20.42 -11.94
CA ALA A 168 2.56 21.39 -11.31
C ALA A 168 1.87 22.25 -10.25
N ILE A 169 0.59 22.59 -10.44
CA ILE A 169 -0.23 23.28 -9.42
C ILE A 169 -0.43 22.38 -8.19
N THR A 170 -0.61 21.07 -8.36
CA THR A 170 -0.76 20.13 -7.23
C THR A 170 0.55 19.89 -6.46
N LEU A 171 1.70 20.07 -7.11
CA LEU A 171 3.03 19.88 -6.52
C LEU A 171 3.27 20.78 -5.31
N LEU A 172 2.98 22.08 -5.41
CA LEU A 172 3.25 23.03 -4.33
C LEU A 172 2.45 22.71 -3.05
N PRO A 173 1.12 22.50 -3.10
CA PRO A 173 0.35 22.06 -1.94
C PRO A 173 0.80 20.72 -1.38
N ALA A 174 1.23 19.76 -2.21
CA ALA A 174 1.72 18.45 -1.76
C ALA A 174 3.12 18.53 -1.12
N MET A 175 3.96 19.43 -1.61
CA MET A 175 5.34 19.63 -1.14
C MET A 175 5.36 20.12 0.30
N LEU A 176 4.61 21.18 0.62
CA LEU A 176 4.65 21.85 1.92
C LEU A 176 4.48 20.89 3.12
N PRO A 177 3.42 20.05 3.21
CA PRO A 177 3.26 19.11 4.30
C PRO A 177 4.29 17.97 4.26
N SER A 178 4.84 17.64 3.08
CA SER A 178 5.80 16.55 2.91
C SER A 178 7.22 16.91 3.38
N LEU A 179 7.53 18.21 3.41
CA LEU A 179 8.76 18.75 3.99
C LEU A 179 8.74 18.76 5.53
N LEU A 180 7.57 18.64 6.15
CA LEU A 180 7.47 18.54 7.61
C LEU A 180 8.11 17.23 8.08
N THR A 181 9.12 17.35 8.94
CA THR A 181 9.85 16.20 9.49
C THR A 181 9.07 15.49 10.58
N ASN A 182 8.09 16.18 11.17
CA ASN A 182 7.21 15.71 12.22
C ASN A 182 5.77 16.03 11.80
N LEU A 183 4.93 15.00 11.72
CA LEU A 183 3.52 15.15 11.43
C LEU A 183 2.71 14.96 12.73
N LYS A 184 2.86 15.90 13.66
CA LYS A 184 2.10 15.95 14.92
C LYS A 184 0.57 15.90 14.73
N TYR A 185 0.09 16.27 13.53
CA TYR A 185 -1.32 16.31 13.15
C TYR A 185 -1.74 15.23 12.13
N ILE A 186 -1.06 14.07 12.05
CA ILE A 186 -1.46 12.96 11.15
C ILE A 186 -2.90 12.53 11.38
N SER A 187 -3.31 12.40 12.64
CA SER A 187 -4.59 11.76 12.98
C SER A 187 -5.82 12.52 12.43
N PRO A 188 -6.00 13.83 12.67
CA PRO A 188 -7.15 14.56 12.14
C PRO A 188 -7.13 14.66 10.60
N VAL A 189 -5.96 14.87 9.99
CA VAL A 189 -5.81 14.94 8.52
C VAL A 189 -6.14 13.60 7.89
N SER A 190 -5.64 12.50 8.46
CA SER A 190 -5.98 11.15 8.03
C SER A 190 -7.48 10.89 8.15
N MET A 191 -8.14 11.32 9.24
CA MET A 191 -9.58 11.15 9.38
C MET A 191 -10.35 11.87 8.27
N LEU A 192 -9.99 13.11 7.98
CA LEU A 192 -10.58 13.88 6.87
C LEU A 192 -10.34 13.19 5.53
N ALA A 193 -9.12 12.74 5.26
CA ALA A 193 -8.76 12.00 4.04
C ALA A 193 -9.72 10.83 3.81
N ASN A 194 -9.96 10.03 4.85
CA ASN A 194 -10.79 8.83 4.76
C ASN A 194 -12.27 9.12 4.61
N LEU A 195 -12.79 10.16 5.30
CA LEU A 195 -14.16 10.60 5.09
C LEU A 195 -14.36 11.07 3.65
N SER A 196 -13.41 11.82 3.10
CA SER A 196 -13.43 12.25 1.70
C SER A 196 -13.38 11.09 0.72
N LEU A 197 -12.50 10.09 0.94
CA LEU A 197 -12.42 8.89 0.10
C LEU A 197 -13.72 8.07 0.14
N LEU A 198 -14.27 7.83 1.34
CA LEU A 198 -15.52 7.10 1.51
C LEU A 198 -16.72 7.84 0.89
N PHE A 199 -16.82 9.15 1.11
CA PHE A 199 -17.83 9.97 0.47
C PHE A 199 -17.70 9.93 -1.05
N GLY A 200 -16.49 10.13 -1.57
CA GLY A 200 -16.20 10.09 -3.00
C GLY A 200 -16.62 8.76 -3.62
N LEU A 201 -16.29 7.64 -2.97
CA LEU A 201 -16.72 6.31 -3.39
C LEU A 201 -18.24 6.17 -3.39
N LEU A 202 -18.89 6.42 -2.25
CA LEU A 202 -20.33 6.21 -2.11
C LEU A 202 -21.11 7.08 -3.10
N ALA A 203 -20.72 8.34 -3.25
CA ALA A 203 -21.36 9.24 -4.21
C ALA A 203 -21.13 8.79 -5.65
N THR A 204 -19.91 8.33 -6.01
CA THR A 204 -19.63 7.76 -7.34
C THR A 204 -20.53 6.55 -7.62
N LEU A 205 -20.68 5.63 -6.66
CA LEU A 205 -21.51 4.45 -6.80
C LEU A 205 -23.00 4.80 -6.91
N VAL A 206 -23.46 5.80 -6.15
CA VAL A 206 -24.84 6.30 -6.27
C VAL A 206 -25.08 6.87 -7.66
N ILE A 207 -24.17 7.69 -8.20
CA ILE A 207 -24.28 8.23 -9.57
C ILE A 207 -24.24 7.10 -10.60
N ALA A 208 -23.35 6.11 -10.42
CA ALA A 208 -23.24 4.97 -11.34
C ALA A 208 -24.52 4.13 -11.40
N LEU A 209 -25.25 4.03 -10.29
CA LEU A 209 -26.52 3.31 -10.18
C LEU A 209 -27.74 4.12 -10.65
N GLN A 210 -27.57 5.39 -11.02
CA GLN A 210 -28.68 6.21 -11.52
C GLN A 210 -29.01 5.88 -12.98
N GLY A 211 -30.31 5.72 -13.23
CA GLY A 211 -30.85 5.43 -14.56
C GLY A 211 -30.82 3.94 -14.92
N PRO A 212 -31.23 3.59 -16.14
CA PRO A 212 -31.20 2.21 -16.60
C PRO A 212 -29.75 1.72 -16.73
N MET A 213 -29.51 0.50 -16.25
CA MET A 213 -28.22 -0.18 -16.39
C MET A 213 -28.16 -0.93 -17.73
N PRO A 214 -27.01 -0.92 -18.43
CA PRO A 214 -26.80 -1.73 -19.63
C PRO A 214 -27.00 -3.22 -19.35
N ALA A 215 -27.32 -4.00 -20.39
CA ALA A 215 -27.54 -5.43 -20.23
C ALA A 215 -26.21 -6.13 -19.87
N ILE A 216 -26.26 -7.10 -18.94
CA ILE A 216 -25.06 -7.86 -18.52
C ILE A 216 -24.39 -8.57 -19.73
N SER A 217 -25.17 -8.93 -20.75
CA SER A 217 -24.68 -9.56 -21.98
C SER A 217 -23.79 -8.65 -22.84
N GLU A 218 -23.79 -7.34 -22.59
CA GLU A 218 -22.92 -6.37 -23.28
C GLU A 218 -21.55 -6.23 -22.62
N ARG A 219 -21.23 -7.07 -21.63
CA ARG A 219 -19.98 -7.04 -20.88
C ARG A 219 -19.21 -8.34 -21.07
N HIS A 220 -17.89 -8.26 -21.03
CA HIS A 220 -17.07 -9.45 -21.04
C HIS A 220 -17.21 -10.18 -19.71
N TYR A 221 -17.60 -11.46 -19.78
CA TYR A 221 -17.67 -12.31 -18.59
C TYR A 221 -16.27 -12.69 -18.09
N ILE A 222 -15.38 -13.03 -19.01
CA ILE A 222 -13.98 -13.36 -18.79
C ILE A 222 -13.20 -12.79 -19.97
N THR A 223 -12.06 -12.18 -19.68
CA THR A 223 -11.16 -11.54 -20.66
C THR A 223 -10.00 -12.46 -21.04
N ASN A 224 -9.12 -11.97 -21.92
CA ASN A 224 -7.93 -12.72 -22.33
C ASN A 224 -6.83 -12.73 -21.23
N GLY A 225 -5.82 -13.60 -21.40
CA GLY A 225 -4.75 -13.76 -20.40
C GLY A 225 -3.92 -12.50 -20.15
N THR A 226 -3.83 -11.64 -21.15
CA THR A 226 -3.10 -10.37 -21.11
C THR A 226 -3.80 -9.36 -20.20
N GLN A 227 -5.10 -9.15 -20.39
CA GLN A 227 -5.92 -8.32 -19.51
C GLN A 227 -6.02 -8.92 -18.11
N MET A 228 -6.09 -10.25 -18.00
CA MET A 228 -6.10 -10.92 -16.69
C MET A 228 -4.82 -10.63 -15.87
N ALA A 229 -3.68 -10.41 -16.54
CA ALA A 229 -2.44 -10.02 -15.90
C ALA A 229 -2.50 -8.58 -15.34
N LEU A 230 -3.14 -7.65 -16.06
CA LEU A 230 -3.40 -6.30 -15.56
C LEU A 230 -4.38 -6.30 -14.38
N PHE A 231 -5.47 -7.07 -14.49
CA PHE A 231 -6.41 -7.29 -13.38
C PHE A 231 -5.67 -7.78 -12.13
N PHE A 232 -4.78 -8.78 -12.28
CA PHE A 232 -4.00 -9.29 -11.17
C PHE A 232 -3.15 -8.19 -10.53
N GLY A 233 -2.45 -7.38 -11.32
CA GLY A 233 -1.66 -6.24 -10.84
C GLY A 233 -2.52 -5.25 -10.05
N THR A 234 -3.61 -4.77 -10.63
CA THR A 234 -4.51 -3.80 -9.99
C THR A 234 -5.18 -4.37 -8.73
N ALA A 235 -5.55 -5.65 -8.72
CA ALA A 235 -6.11 -6.31 -7.54
C ALA A 235 -5.08 -6.43 -6.39
N LEU A 236 -3.84 -6.81 -6.70
CA LEU A 236 -2.76 -6.92 -5.70
C LEU A 236 -2.31 -5.54 -5.18
N PHE A 237 -2.38 -4.51 -6.03
CA PHE A 237 -2.22 -3.13 -5.58
C PHE A 237 -3.31 -2.74 -4.58
N ALA A 238 -4.58 -3.07 -4.86
CA ALA A 238 -5.70 -2.69 -4.02
C ALA A 238 -5.72 -3.43 -2.67
N PHE A 239 -5.24 -4.68 -2.62
CA PHE A 239 -5.02 -5.41 -1.37
C PHE A 239 -3.69 -5.08 -0.68
N GLU A 240 -2.99 -4.03 -1.10
CA GLU A 240 -1.81 -3.59 -0.38
C GLU A 240 -2.18 -3.08 1.03
N GLY A 241 -1.26 -3.26 1.97
CA GLY A 241 -1.47 -3.04 3.40
C GLY A 241 -0.49 -3.83 4.27
N ILE A 242 0.28 -4.74 3.66
CA ILE A 242 1.25 -5.63 4.32
C ILE A 242 2.23 -4.89 5.24
N ALA A 243 2.66 -3.68 4.87
CA ALA A 243 3.58 -2.87 5.67
C ALA A 243 2.98 -2.40 7.01
N LEU A 244 1.65 -2.36 7.12
CA LEU A 244 0.92 -1.93 8.32
C LEU A 244 0.53 -3.11 9.22
N ILE A 245 0.53 -4.34 8.71
CA ILE A 245 0.08 -5.53 9.44
C ILE A 245 0.80 -5.73 10.76
N LEU A 246 2.15 -5.79 10.74
CA LEU A 246 2.94 -5.97 11.96
C LEU A 246 2.82 -4.78 12.92
N PRO A 247 3.03 -3.51 12.49
CA PRO A 247 2.85 -2.37 13.38
C PRO A 247 1.46 -2.27 14.02
N LEU A 248 0.40 -2.60 13.29
CA LEU A 248 -0.97 -2.57 13.80
C LEU A 248 -1.19 -3.64 14.86
N ARG A 249 -0.79 -4.88 14.59
CA ARG A 249 -0.86 -5.96 15.59
C ARG A 249 -0.07 -5.61 16.86
N ASN A 250 1.14 -5.07 16.72
CA ASN A 250 2.03 -4.75 17.84
C ASN A 250 1.47 -3.63 18.74
N LYS A 251 0.62 -2.75 18.18
CA LYS A 251 -0.03 -1.65 18.92
C LYS A 251 -1.37 -2.05 19.55
N MET A 252 -1.88 -3.25 19.32
CA MET A 252 -3.17 -3.69 19.88
C MET A 252 -3.09 -3.98 21.37
N ARG A 253 -4.18 -3.70 22.10
CA ARG A 253 -4.30 -4.12 23.51
C ARG A 253 -4.22 -5.64 23.69
N ASN A 254 -4.77 -6.39 22.73
CA ASN A 254 -4.79 -7.85 22.71
C ASN A 254 -4.40 -8.34 21.30
N PRO A 255 -3.09 -8.48 21.00
CA PRO A 255 -2.59 -8.84 19.67
C PRO A 255 -3.10 -10.18 19.14
N GLU A 256 -3.43 -11.13 20.02
CA GLU A 256 -3.99 -12.45 19.66
C GLU A 256 -5.36 -12.34 18.95
N ASN A 257 -6.10 -11.26 19.21
CA ASN A 257 -7.37 -11.00 18.54
C ASN A 257 -7.20 -10.46 17.11
N PHE A 258 -5.98 -10.18 16.65
CA PHE A 258 -5.74 -9.70 15.29
C PHE A 258 -5.97 -10.82 14.27
N THR A 259 -5.43 -12.01 14.54
CA THR A 259 -5.42 -13.16 13.61
C THR A 259 -6.47 -14.25 13.92
N SER A 260 -7.28 -14.07 14.97
CA SER A 260 -8.36 -15.02 15.29
C SER A 260 -9.38 -15.16 14.14
N THR A 261 -10.20 -16.20 14.15
CA THR A 261 -11.14 -16.52 13.04
C THR A 261 -12.05 -15.35 12.68
N PHE A 262 -12.58 -14.64 13.68
CA PHE A 262 -13.31 -13.37 13.53
C PHE A 262 -12.49 -12.19 14.05
N GLY A 263 -11.17 -12.29 13.89
CA GLY A 263 -10.20 -11.27 14.28
C GLY A 263 -10.24 -10.07 13.35
N VAL A 264 -9.54 -9.02 13.77
CA VAL A 264 -9.48 -7.75 13.05
C VAL A 264 -9.07 -7.93 11.59
N LEU A 265 -8.08 -8.79 11.32
CA LEU A 265 -7.57 -9.02 9.97
C LEU A 265 -8.66 -9.55 9.02
N ASN A 266 -9.34 -10.64 9.39
CA ASN A 266 -10.29 -11.31 8.51
C ASN A 266 -11.55 -10.47 8.29
N VAL A 267 -12.06 -9.84 9.36
CA VAL A 267 -13.27 -9.02 9.28
C VAL A 267 -13.02 -7.80 8.39
N THR A 268 -11.90 -7.10 8.60
CA THR A 268 -11.56 -5.95 7.76
C THR A 268 -11.31 -6.36 6.32
N MET A 269 -10.51 -7.40 6.07
CA MET A 269 -10.22 -7.83 4.69
C MET A 269 -11.45 -8.38 3.96
N GLY A 270 -12.36 -9.08 4.66
CA GLY A 270 -13.65 -9.49 4.09
C GLY A 270 -14.54 -8.30 3.72
N MET A 271 -14.58 -7.27 4.57
CA MET A 271 -15.30 -6.03 4.28
C MET A 271 -14.69 -5.28 3.07
N VAL A 272 -13.36 -5.13 3.03
CA VAL A 272 -12.64 -4.51 1.92
C VAL A 272 -12.90 -5.25 0.61
N THR A 273 -12.79 -6.58 0.62
CA THR A 273 -13.07 -7.44 -0.54
C THR A 273 -14.49 -7.24 -1.05
N THR A 274 -15.49 -7.16 -0.16
CA THR A 274 -16.89 -6.92 -0.53
C THR A 274 -17.06 -5.57 -1.21
N ILE A 275 -16.43 -4.52 -0.66
CA ILE A 275 -16.47 -3.17 -1.25
C ILE A 275 -15.80 -3.16 -2.62
N PHE A 276 -14.65 -3.81 -2.78
CA PHE A 276 -13.94 -3.90 -4.06
C PHE A 276 -14.75 -4.63 -5.13
N ILE A 277 -15.36 -5.78 -4.80
CA ILE A 277 -16.23 -6.50 -5.74
C ILE A 277 -17.41 -5.63 -6.14
N PHE A 278 -18.10 -5.03 -5.17
CA PHE A 278 -19.25 -4.18 -5.46
C PHE A 278 -18.86 -2.97 -6.33
N THR A 279 -17.74 -2.32 -6.01
CA THR A 279 -17.25 -1.14 -6.72
C THR A 279 -16.85 -1.48 -8.15
N GLY A 280 -16.07 -2.56 -8.33
CA GLY A 280 -15.63 -2.99 -9.66
C GLY A 280 -16.77 -3.52 -10.52
N PHE A 281 -17.67 -4.31 -9.94
CA PHE A 281 -18.84 -4.84 -10.65
C PHE A 281 -19.74 -3.70 -11.13
N ILE A 282 -20.11 -2.76 -10.27
CA ILE A 282 -20.94 -1.62 -10.65
C ILE A 282 -20.23 -0.71 -11.65
N GLY A 283 -18.94 -0.41 -11.43
CA GLY A 283 -18.15 0.41 -12.34
C GLY A 283 -18.10 -0.17 -13.75
N TYR A 284 -17.74 -1.44 -13.89
CA TYR A 284 -17.67 -2.08 -15.21
C TYR A 284 -19.05 -2.33 -15.82
N MET A 285 -20.07 -2.64 -15.02
CA MET A 285 -21.45 -2.70 -15.53
C MET A 285 -21.89 -1.36 -16.13
N ARG A 286 -21.60 -0.24 -15.45
CA ARG A 286 -22.03 1.09 -15.88
C ARG A 286 -21.28 1.57 -17.13
N TRP A 287 -19.95 1.54 -17.10
CA TRP A 287 -19.13 2.17 -18.15
C TRP A 287 -18.47 1.18 -19.13
N GLY A 288 -18.50 -0.13 -18.87
CA GLY A 288 -18.00 -1.14 -19.80
C GLY A 288 -16.53 -0.94 -20.18
N GLU A 289 -16.21 -1.01 -21.46
CA GLU A 289 -14.84 -0.82 -21.96
C GLU A 289 -14.36 0.63 -21.86
N ASP A 290 -15.26 1.59 -21.64
CA ASP A 290 -14.93 3.00 -21.47
C ASP A 290 -14.50 3.34 -20.04
N VAL A 291 -14.46 2.36 -19.12
CA VAL A 291 -13.93 2.58 -17.77
C VAL A 291 -12.48 3.06 -17.85
N ASP A 292 -12.21 4.19 -17.18
CA ASP A 292 -10.88 4.77 -17.02
C ASP A 292 -10.15 4.14 -15.83
N GLY A 293 -8.86 4.43 -15.67
CA GLY A 293 -8.03 3.93 -14.54
C GLY A 293 -8.54 4.30 -13.14
N SER A 294 -9.54 5.17 -13.05
CA SER A 294 -10.35 5.43 -11.85
C SER A 294 -11.80 5.68 -12.23
N ILE A 295 -12.74 5.04 -11.55
CA ILE A 295 -14.19 5.24 -11.76
C ILE A 295 -14.65 6.68 -11.54
N THR A 296 -13.89 7.50 -10.82
CA THR A 296 -14.22 8.92 -10.63
C THR A 296 -14.03 9.71 -11.92
N LEU A 297 -13.15 9.27 -12.81
CA LEU A 297 -12.86 9.94 -14.08
C LEU A 297 -14.02 9.76 -15.08
N ASN A 298 -14.75 8.65 -14.97
CA ASN A 298 -15.92 8.36 -15.79
C ASN A 298 -17.19 9.16 -15.43
N LEU A 299 -17.17 9.93 -14.33
CA LEU A 299 -18.28 10.81 -13.96
C LEU A 299 -18.39 11.99 -14.93
N ASN A 300 -19.61 12.34 -15.35
CA ASN A 300 -19.85 13.48 -16.24
C ASN A 300 -19.48 14.79 -15.54
N ALA A 301 -18.43 15.48 -16.01
CA ALA A 301 -17.97 16.72 -15.41
C ALA A 301 -18.99 17.86 -15.54
N GLU A 302 -19.92 17.83 -16.50
CA GLU A 302 -20.95 18.86 -16.65
C GLU A 302 -21.87 18.98 -15.43
N GLU A 303 -22.08 17.88 -14.71
CA GLU A 303 -22.92 17.85 -13.52
C GLU A 303 -22.18 18.33 -12.28
N VAL A 304 -22.76 19.29 -11.56
CA VAL A 304 -22.16 19.89 -10.35
C VAL A 304 -21.83 18.83 -9.30
N MET A 305 -22.72 17.85 -9.09
CA MET A 305 -22.47 16.78 -8.11
C MET A 305 -21.25 15.94 -8.49
N SER A 306 -21.10 15.59 -9.77
CA SER A 306 -19.94 14.86 -10.29
C SER A 306 -18.63 15.65 -10.11
N GLN A 307 -18.65 16.97 -10.32
CA GLN A 307 -17.49 17.82 -10.01
C GLN A 307 -17.13 17.79 -8.52
N VAL A 308 -18.13 17.91 -7.64
CA VAL A 308 -17.93 17.81 -6.18
C VAL A 308 -17.29 16.46 -5.82
N VAL A 309 -17.78 15.36 -6.38
CA VAL A 309 -17.23 14.02 -6.13
C VAL A 309 -15.78 13.91 -6.58
N LYS A 310 -15.44 14.38 -7.79
CA LYS A 310 -14.05 14.41 -8.31
C LYS A 310 -13.14 15.21 -7.37
N ILE A 311 -13.55 16.40 -6.94
CA ILE A 311 -12.76 17.25 -6.02
C ILE A 311 -12.59 16.57 -4.66
N VAL A 312 -13.68 16.04 -4.07
CA VAL A 312 -13.62 15.43 -2.73
C VAL A 312 -12.77 14.15 -2.75
N ALA A 313 -12.89 13.31 -3.78
CA ALA A 313 -12.02 12.15 -3.96
C ALA A 313 -10.55 12.56 -4.09
N ALA A 314 -10.25 13.57 -4.93
CA ALA A 314 -8.91 14.12 -5.09
C ALA A 314 -8.35 14.67 -3.76
N LEU A 315 -9.15 15.41 -2.98
CA LEU A 315 -8.77 15.88 -1.64
C LEU A 315 -8.50 14.72 -0.68
N GLY A 316 -9.30 13.65 -0.75
CA GLY A 316 -9.08 12.44 0.04
C GLY A 316 -7.71 11.82 -0.22
N VAL A 317 -7.35 11.63 -1.49
CA VAL A 317 -6.03 11.12 -1.90
C VAL A 317 -4.92 12.12 -1.54
N PHE A 318 -5.14 13.41 -1.76
CA PHE A 318 -4.20 14.48 -1.42
C PHE A 318 -3.82 14.49 0.06
N PHE A 319 -4.79 14.40 0.97
CA PHE A 319 -4.51 14.33 2.40
C PHE A 319 -3.82 13.03 2.83
N GLY A 320 -3.92 11.97 2.02
CA GLY A 320 -3.17 10.72 2.19
C GLY A 320 -1.71 10.81 1.74
N TYR A 321 -1.36 11.73 0.83
CA TYR A 321 -0.02 11.83 0.24
C TYR A 321 1.09 12.02 1.27
N PRO A 322 1.02 12.99 2.22
CA PRO A 322 2.10 13.21 3.17
C PRO A 322 2.33 12.00 4.09
N ILE A 323 1.30 11.18 4.31
CA ILE A 323 1.37 9.98 5.14
C ILE A 323 2.20 8.90 4.43
N GLN A 324 1.89 8.58 3.16
CA GLN A 324 2.68 7.61 2.39
C GLN A 324 4.12 8.08 2.18
N PHE A 325 4.28 9.38 1.90
CA PHE A 325 5.60 9.98 1.76
C PHE A 325 6.42 9.91 3.07
N PHE A 326 5.77 10.11 4.23
CA PHE A 326 6.45 9.95 5.51
C PHE A 326 6.96 8.52 5.75
N ILE A 327 6.18 7.51 5.35
CA ILE A 327 6.59 6.10 5.45
C ILE A 327 7.82 5.85 4.56
N LEU A 328 7.81 6.32 3.31
CA LEU A 328 8.95 6.25 2.39
C LEU A 328 10.22 6.83 3.03
N ILE A 329 10.13 8.05 3.55
CA ILE A 329 11.28 8.72 4.15
C ILE A 329 11.76 7.99 5.40
N LYS A 330 10.85 7.44 6.22
CA LYS A 330 11.22 6.68 7.41
C LYS A 330 12.07 5.45 7.07
N ILE A 331 11.72 4.73 5.99
CA ILE A 331 12.46 3.54 5.55
C ILE A 331 13.87 3.93 5.06
N ILE A 332 13.99 5.00 4.27
CA ILE A 332 15.29 5.40 3.68
C ILE A 332 16.19 6.16 4.67
N TRP A 333 15.60 6.92 5.59
CA TRP A 333 16.33 7.86 6.45
C TRP A 333 17.35 7.17 7.35
N LYS A 334 17.00 6.02 7.95
CA LYS A 334 17.90 5.30 8.86
C LYS A 334 19.18 4.81 8.14
N PRO A 335 19.10 4.03 7.05
CA PRO A 335 20.29 3.64 6.27
C PRO A 335 21.11 4.84 5.79
N MET A 336 20.44 5.92 5.35
CA MET A 336 21.13 7.11 4.84
C MET A 336 21.89 7.86 5.95
N LYS A 337 21.29 8.03 7.13
CA LYS A 337 21.93 8.67 8.28
C LYS A 337 23.11 7.84 8.80
N GLU A 338 23.01 6.52 8.79
CA GLU A 338 24.10 5.62 9.19
C GLU A 338 25.27 5.65 8.19
N SER A 339 24.98 5.83 6.89
CA SER A 339 25.99 5.76 5.82
C SER A 339 26.66 7.12 5.49
N CYS A 340 26.08 8.25 5.89
CA CYS A 340 26.56 9.58 5.51
C CYS A 340 26.90 10.45 6.72
N GLY A 341 28.18 10.82 6.87
CA GLY A 341 28.64 11.68 7.97
C GLY A 341 27.96 13.06 8.00
N VAL A 342 27.65 13.64 6.83
CA VAL A 342 26.93 14.93 6.74
C VAL A 342 25.49 14.80 7.27
N ALA A 343 24.82 13.68 7.01
CA ALA A 343 23.48 13.40 7.54
C ALA A 343 23.49 13.21 9.07
N GLN A 344 24.63 12.80 9.65
CA GLN A 344 24.82 12.73 11.11
C GLN A 344 25.07 14.12 11.71
N SER A 345 25.86 14.97 11.03
CA SER A 345 26.17 16.33 11.50
C SER A 345 25.00 17.31 11.35
N TYR A 346 24.23 17.20 10.27
CA TYR A 346 23.13 18.11 9.94
C TYR A 346 21.83 17.35 9.61
N PRO A 347 21.29 16.57 10.56
CA PRO A 347 20.19 15.64 10.29
C PRO A 347 18.95 16.32 9.75
N ILE A 348 18.53 17.46 10.33
CA ILE A 348 17.30 18.15 9.89
C ILE A 348 17.46 18.71 8.48
N THR A 349 18.55 19.42 8.21
CA THR A 349 18.79 20.05 6.89
C THR A 349 18.88 19.00 5.78
N VAL A 350 19.67 17.94 6.00
CA VAL A 350 19.80 16.84 5.02
C VAL A 350 18.46 16.13 4.83
N GLN A 351 17.68 15.93 5.89
CA GLN A 351 16.36 15.32 5.79
C GLN A 351 15.39 16.16 4.96
N VAL A 352 15.35 17.48 5.16
CA VAL A 352 14.46 18.37 4.39
C VAL A 352 14.88 18.44 2.92
N VAL A 353 16.18 18.56 2.63
CA VAL A 353 16.70 18.53 1.25
C VAL A 353 16.39 17.19 0.58
N PHE A 354 16.61 16.09 1.29
CA PHE A 354 16.30 14.75 0.78
C PHE A 354 14.80 14.59 0.50
N ARG A 355 13.93 15.06 1.41
CA ARG A 355 12.48 15.09 1.20
C ARG A 355 12.10 15.88 -0.06
N PHE A 356 12.67 17.07 -0.24
CA PHE A 356 12.41 17.88 -1.43
C PHE A 356 12.78 17.14 -2.72
N ILE A 357 13.99 16.53 -2.77
CA ILE A 357 14.45 15.74 -3.91
C ILE A 357 13.49 14.58 -4.18
N MET A 358 13.11 13.83 -3.14
CA MET A 358 12.22 12.68 -3.28
C MET A 358 10.83 13.07 -3.80
N VAL A 359 10.24 14.17 -3.33
CA VAL A 359 8.97 14.67 -3.89
C VAL A 359 9.14 15.02 -5.36
N MET A 360 10.22 15.71 -5.75
CA MET A 360 10.50 16.03 -7.15
C MET A 360 10.67 14.77 -8.01
N CYS A 361 11.33 13.73 -7.49
CA CYS A 361 11.44 12.46 -8.18
C CYS A 361 10.06 11.79 -8.36
N THR A 362 9.23 11.75 -7.31
CA THR A 362 7.87 11.17 -7.43
C THR A 362 7.01 11.93 -8.43
N PHE A 363 7.12 13.26 -8.46
CA PHE A 363 6.47 14.11 -9.46
C PHE A 363 7.00 13.83 -10.87
N GLY A 364 8.32 13.73 -11.05
CA GLY A 364 8.93 13.41 -12.34
C GLY A 364 8.43 12.08 -12.90
N VAL A 365 8.31 11.05 -12.06
CA VAL A 365 7.75 9.75 -12.48
C VAL A 365 6.26 9.85 -12.83
N ALA A 366 5.48 10.64 -12.09
CA ALA A 366 4.07 10.88 -12.41
C ALA A 366 3.86 11.61 -13.75
N VAL A 367 4.78 12.52 -14.11
CA VAL A 367 4.78 13.19 -15.42
C VAL A 367 5.16 12.23 -16.54
N ILE A 368 6.11 11.31 -16.27
CA ILE A 368 6.54 10.33 -17.27
C ILE A 368 5.43 9.32 -17.52
N VAL A 369 4.84 8.70 -16.50
CA VAL A 369 3.81 7.65 -16.66
C VAL A 369 2.44 8.18 -16.25
N PRO A 370 1.73 8.94 -17.11
CA PRO A 370 0.45 9.56 -16.75
C PRO A 370 -0.73 8.60 -16.80
N LYS A 371 -0.58 7.36 -17.29
CA LYS A 371 -1.67 6.38 -17.33
C LYS A 371 -1.86 5.71 -15.97
N LEU A 372 -2.85 6.21 -15.23
CA LEU A 372 -3.16 5.79 -13.88
C LEU A 372 -3.33 4.26 -13.74
N GLY A 373 -4.17 3.63 -14.57
CA GLY A 373 -4.46 2.20 -14.48
C GLY A 373 -3.24 1.31 -14.71
N LEU A 374 -2.46 1.60 -15.76
CA LEU A 374 -1.23 0.85 -16.07
C LEU A 374 -0.17 0.99 -14.98
N PHE A 375 -0.04 2.19 -14.41
CA PHE A 375 0.92 2.44 -13.35
C PHE A 375 0.52 1.72 -12.05
N ILE A 376 -0.76 1.74 -11.70
CA ILE A 376 -1.32 0.97 -10.59
C ILE A 376 -1.04 -0.53 -10.78
N SER A 377 -1.33 -1.06 -11.97
CA SER A 377 -1.07 -2.47 -12.30
C SER A 377 0.41 -2.82 -12.17
N LEU A 378 1.32 -1.98 -12.68
CA LEU A 378 2.77 -2.21 -12.61
C LEU A 378 3.27 -2.32 -11.16
N ILE A 379 2.89 -1.36 -10.31
CA ILE A 379 3.31 -1.36 -8.89
C ILE A 379 2.71 -2.58 -8.17
N GLY A 380 1.46 -2.93 -8.45
CA GLY A 380 0.82 -4.10 -7.86
C GLY A 380 1.43 -5.43 -8.29
N ALA A 381 1.66 -5.60 -9.58
CA ALA A 381 2.22 -6.82 -10.16
C ALA A 381 3.66 -7.07 -9.69
N LEU A 382 4.50 -6.04 -9.68
CA LEU A 382 5.90 -6.19 -9.29
C LEU A 382 6.09 -6.13 -7.78
N CYS A 383 5.69 -5.03 -7.16
CA CYS A 383 6.07 -4.72 -5.78
C CYS A 383 5.12 -5.33 -4.77
N SER A 384 3.81 -5.09 -4.91
CA SER A 384 2.82 -5.62 -3.97
C SER A 384 2.79 -7.15 -3.99
N THR A 385 2.88 -7.78 -5.16
CA THR A 385 2.94 -9.25 -5.25
C THR A 385 4.19 -9.83 -4.57
N SER A 386 5.35 -9.18 -4.76
CA SER A 386 6.60 -9.60 -4.09
C SER A 386 6.47 -9.52 -2.56
N LEU A 387 5.97 -8.39 -2.05
CA LEU A 387 5.87 -8.13 -0.61
C LEU A 387 4.73 -8.88 0.07
N ALA A 388 3.56 -8.97 -0.58
CA ALA A 388 2.35 -9.55 0.02
C ALA A 388 2.29 -11.06 -0.16
N LEU A 389 2.81 -11.62 -1.26
CA LEU A 389 2.70 -13.05 -1.53
C LEU A 389 4.05 -13.79 -1.45
N LEU A 390 5.05 -13.34 -2.21
CA LEU A 390 6.29 -14.10 -2.39
C LEU A 390 7.11 -14.18 -1.09
N ILE A 391 7.39 -13.04 -0.46
CA ILE A 391 8.25 -12.96 0.72
C ILE A 391 7.65 -13.74 1.91
N PRO A 392 6.37 -13.59 2.30
CA PRO A 392 5.82 -14.33 3.45
C PRO A 392 5.88 -15.85 3.28
N VAL A 393 5.71 -16.36 2.05
CA VAL A 393 5.81 -17.79 1.76
C VAL A 393 7.26 -18.28 1.84
N ILE A 394 8.22 -17.47 1.40
CA ILE A 394 9.66 -17.76 1.58
C ILE A 394 10.00 -17.81 3.07
N LEU A 395 9.48 -16.90 3.90
CA LEU A 395 9.69 -16.92 5.35
C LEU A 395 9.17 -18.22 5.98
N ASP A 396 7.96 -18.65 5.61
CA ASP A 396 7.38 -19.91 6.11
C ASP A 396 8.24 -21.12 5.71
N PHE A 397 8.75 -21.16 4.47
CA PHE A 397 9.69 -22.21 4.05
C PHE A 397 10.98 -22.21 4.88
N VAL A 398 11.61 -21.05 5.08
CA VAL A 398 12.87 -20.93 5.84
C VAL A 398 12.68 -21.36 7.29
N LEU A 399 11.60 -20.93 7.94
CA LEU A 399 11.32 -21.29 9.33
C LEU A 399 11.05 -22.78 9.51
N ARG A 400 10.21 -23.37 8.64
CA ARG A 400 9.87 -24.79 8.74
C ARG A 400 11.00 -25.71 8.32
N ALA A 401 11.89 -25.27 7.42
CA ALA A 401 13.10 -26.03 7.08
C ALA A 401 14.04 -26.22 8.29
N GLY A 402 13.97 -25.33 9.29
CA GLY A 402 14.73 -25.45 10.54
C GLY A 402 14.11 -26.37 11.59
N VAL A 403 12.87 -26.88 11.38
CA VAL A 403 12.14 -27.68 12.37
C VAL A 403 11.85 -29.08 11.80
N PRO A 404 12.32 -30.17 12.46
CA PRO A 404 12.04 -31.53 12.01
C PRO A 404 10.54 -31.79 11.83
N LYS A 405 10.14 -32.36 10.68
CA LYS A 405 8.75 -32.70 10.32
C LYS A 405 7.76 -31.53 10.22
N ALA A 406 8.21 -30.27 10.26
CA ALA A 406 7.31 -29.12 10.13
C ALA A 406 6.86 -28.83 8.68
N LEU A 407 7.63 -29.30 7.68
CA LEU A 407 7.29 -29.28 6.25
C LEU A 407 6.46 -30.52 5.91
N THR A 408 5.15 -30.44 6.12
CA THR A 408 4.22 -31.45 5.63
C THR A 408 4.01 -31.29 4.12
N THR A 409 3.63 -32.38 3.43
CA THR A 409 3.36 -32.37 1.98
C THR A 409 2.33 -31.31 1.60
N TRP A 410 1.28 -31.14 2.43
CA TRP A 410 0.27 -30.11 2.21
C TRP A 410 0.84 -28.69 2.27
N VAL A 411 1.65 -28.38 3.28
CA VAL A 411 2.27 -27.04 3.41
C VAL A 411 3.19 -26.77 2.23
N TYR A 412 3.99 -27.76 1.83
CA TYR A 412 4.88 -27.65 0.68
C TYR A 412 4.10 -27.36 -0.62
N LEU A 413 3.09 -28.17 -0.95
CA LEU A 413 2.28 -27.99 -2.16
C LEU A 413 1.55 -26.65 -2.18
N LYS A 414 0.92 -26.26 -1.06
CA LYS A 414 0.22 -24.98 -0.92
C LYS A 414 1.18 -23.80 -1.09
N ASN A 415 2.34 -23.82 -0.43
CA ASN A 415 3.34 -22.77 -0.57
C ASN A 415 3.89 -22.70 -2.01
N MET A 416 4.16 -23.85 -2.64
CA MET A 416 4.60 -23.89 -4.04
C MET A 416 3.55 -23.32 -5.00
N ALA A 417 2.27 -23.61 -4.78
CA ALA A 417 1.18 -23.03 -5.57
C ALA A 417 1.14 -21.50 -5.45
N ILE A 418 1.29 -20.95 -4.24
CA ILE A 418 1.31 -19.49 -4.03
C ILE A 418 2.55 -18.87 -4.68
N VAL A 419 3.73 -19.50 -4.57
CA VAL A 419 4.95 -19.04 -5.25
C VAL A 419 4.76 -19.02 -6.76
N LEU A 420 4.16 -20.06 -7.35
CA LEU A 420 3.88 -20.10 -8.79
C LEU A 420 2.92 -18.98 -9.21
N ILE A 421 1.84 -18.76 -8.47
CA ILE A 421 0.90 -17.66 -8.73
C ILE A 421 1.62 -16.31 -8.64
N ALA A 422 2.45 -16.10 -7.61
CA ALA A 422 3.19 -14.86 -7.42
C ALA A 422 4.21 -14.63 -8.55
N LEU A 423 4.98 -15.65 -8.94
CA LEU A 423 5.97 -15.54 -10.01
C LEU A 423 5.32 -15.31 -11.37
N LEU A 424 4.22 -16.01 -11.66
CA LEU A 424 3.45 -15.79 -12.89
C LEU A 424 2.89 -14.37 -12.91
N GLY A 425 2.24 -13.93 -11.84
CA GLY A 425 1.68 -12.58 -11.72
C GLY A 425 2.73 -11.47 -11.85
N ILE A 426 3.91 -11.64 -11.23
CA ILE A 426 5.04 -10.73 -11.40
C ILE A 426 5.48 -10.72 -12.87
N ALA A 427 5.72 -11.88 -13.48
CA ALA A 427 6.23 -11.96 -14.84
C ALA A 427 5.24 -11.39 -15.86
N THR A 428 4.00 -11.87 -15.87
CA THR A 428 3.00 -11.48 -16.86
C THR A 428 2.46 -10.08 -16.61
N GLY A 429 2.18 -9.71 -15.34
CA GLY A 429 1.64 -8.40 -15.00
C GLY A 429 2.65 -7.28 -15.23
N THR A 430 3.91 -7.48 -14.80
CA THR A 430 4.98 -6.48 -15.04
C THR A 430 5.26 -6.34 -16.53
N TYR A 431 5.36 -7.46 -17.26
CA TYR A 431 5.59 -7.43 -18.70
C TYR A 431 4.46 -6.67 -19.41
N GLN A 432 3.21 -7.02 -19.12
CA GLN A 432 2.09 -6.41 -19.81
C GLN A 432 1.94 -4.92 -19.50
N SER A 433 2.06 -4.53 -18.23
CA SER A 433 2.00 -3.10 -17.87
C SER A 433 3.12 -2.30 -18.53
N ILE A 434 4.34 -2.85 -18.63
CA ILE A 434 5.45 -2.17 -19.33
C ILE A 434 5.16 -2.06 -20.83
N VAL A 435 4.69 -3.12 -21.47
CA VAL A 435 4.39 -3.11 -22.91
C VAL A 435 3.33 -2.06 -23.24
N GLU A 436 2.23 -2.02 -22.47
CA GLU A 436 1.17 -1.03 -22.71
C GLU A 436 1.61 0.40 -22.38
N ILE A 437 2.40 0.59 -21.32
CA ILE A 437 3.00 1.91 -21.04
C ILE A 437 3.85 2.36 -22.22
N ILE A 438 4.68 1.48 -22.79
CA ILE A 438 5.53 1.80 -23.93
C ILE A 438 4.69 2.12 -25.16
N GLN A 439 3.67 1.32 -25.47
CA GLN A 439 2.78 1.54 -26.61
C GLN A 439 2.11 2.92 -26.55
N GLU A 440 1.63 3.30 -25.36
CA GLU A 440 1.01 4.61 -25.15
C GLU A 440 1.95 5.80 -25.36
N PHE A 441 3.27 5.63 -25.26
CA PHE A 441 4.21 6.71 -25.61
C PHE A 441 4.44 6.84 -27.12
N TYR A 442 4.10 5.81 -27.90
CA TYR A 442 4.34 5.76 -29.34
C TYR A 442 3.09 6.04 -30.19
N ASP A 443 1.90 5.91 -29.60
CA ASP A 443 0.62 6.36 -30.17
C ASP A 443 0.35 7.85 -29.86
#